data_AF-A0A183J2J8-F1
#
_entry.id   AF-A0A183J2J8-F1
#
_cell.length_a   1.000
_cell.length_b   1.000
_cell.length_c   1.000
_cell.angle_alpha   90.00
_cell.angle_beta   90.00
_cell.angle_gamma   90.00
#
_symmetry.space_group_name_H-M   'P 1'
#
loop_
_entity.id
_entity.type
_entity.pdbx_description
1 polymer ?
#
loop_
_entity_poly.entity_id
_entity_poly.type
_entity_poly.pdbx_seq_one_letter_code
_entity_poly.pdbx_strand_id
1 'polypeptide(L)'
;DSGCIGPKKRYVSCNIEPCPGDTNFRAEQCAKFNDKPLEGNKSLTRRASWKPHLCSTVYRFVAPNKCELSCIPEGENFYYKWADKVIDGTKCDALSNDICVEGYCLPLGCNNMLGSSAKEDKCRVCDGDGSTCKTLEGFFDESQLEPGYHDIITFPPGATSILVKERKPTNNYLGTGLSLRNESGQYFLNGNWKIDFPQSVDIAGTTFEYERIKNGRVAFESLYAKGPIKEPVTVVVRVILR
;
A
#
# COMPACT_ATOMS: atom_id res chain seq x y z
N ASP A 1 49.73 -7.18 0.28
CA ASP A 1 48.38 -7.09 0.85
C ASP A 1 47.30 -7.31 -0.18
N SER A 2 46.81 -8.54 -0.31
CA SER A 2 45.55 -8.83 -0.99
C SER A 2 44.43 -8.67 0.04
N GLY A 3 43.70 -7.55 -0.02
CA GLY A 3 42.57 -7.28 0.87
C GLY A 3 41.49 -8.36 0.79
N CYS A 4 40.78 -8.58 1.91
CA CYS A 4 39.70 -9.55 1.98
C CYS A 4 38.62 -9.24 0.93
N ILE A 5 38.22 -10.27 0.17
CA ILE A 5 37.14 -10.18 -0.81
C ILE A 5 35.82 -10.52 -0.11
N GLY A 6 34.92 -9.55 -0.02
CA GLY A 6 33.59 -9.75 0.54
C GLY A 6 33.01 -8.51 1.20
N PRO A 7 31.75 -8.57 1.65
CA PRO A 7 31.12 -7.48 2.38
C PRO A 7 31.76 -7.30 3.77
N LYS A 8 31.90 -6.04 4.20
CA LYS A 8 32.46 -5.69 5.52
C LYS A 8 31.53 -6.04 6.70
N LYS A 9 30.23 -6.16 6.44
CA LYS A 9 29.21 -6.50 7.43
C LYS A 9 28.25 -7.52 6.83
N ARG A 10 27.73 -8.41 7.67
CA ARG A 10 26.65 -9.33 7.34
C ARG A 10 25.58 -9.24 8.41
N TYR A 11 24.33 -9.11 7.99
CA TYR A 11 23.17 -9.11 8.86
C TYR A 11 22.47 -10.46 8.77
N VAL A 12 21.88 -10.92 9.87
CA VAL A 12 21.15 -12.18 9.96
C VAL A 12 19.85 -11.91 10.71
N SER A 13 18.74 -12.45 10.23
CA SER A 13 17.45 -12.33 10.89
C SER A 13 17.45 -13.07 12.24
N CYS A 14 16.74 -12.53 13.22
CA CYS A 14 16.46 -13.17 14.50
C CYS A 14 14.96 -13.04 14.82
N ASN A 15 14.45 -13.89 15.71
CA ASN A 15 13.05 -13.89 16.13
C ASN A 15 12.07 -13.85 14.92
N ILE A 16 12.28 -14.76 13.97
CA ILE A 16 11.58 -14.77 12.67
C ILE A 16 10.13 -15.26 12.75
N GLU A 17 9.73 -15.75 13.92
CA GLU A 17 8.36 -16.16 14.19
C GLU A 17 7.43 -14.93 14.21
N PRO A 18 6.19 -15.05 13.72
CA PRO A 18 5.23 -13.94 13.75
C PRO A 18 5.03 -13.40 15.17
N CYS A 19 4.97 -12.07 15.29
CA CYS A 19 4.62 -11.43 16.55
C CYS A 19 3.19 -11.80 16.99
N PRO A 20 2.92 -11.90 18.30
CA PRO A 20 1.56 -12.03 18.80
C PRO A 20 0.74 -10.79 18.45
N GLY A 21 -0.29 -10.96 17.63
CA GLY A 21 -1.10 -9.85 17.10
C GLY A 21 -0.56 -9.29 15.80
N ASP A 22 -1.47 -8.84 14.93
CA ASP A 22 -1.14 -8.22 13.65
C ASP A 22 -0.92 -6.72 13.86
N THR A 23 0.19 -6.35 14.52
CA THR A 23 0.49 -4.94 14.79
C THR A 23 1.47 -4.36 13.78
N ASN A 24 1.13 -3.19 13.26
CA ASN A 24 2.03 -2.43 12.40
C ASN A 24 3.10 -1.76 13.28
N PHE A 25 4.27 -2.41 13.42
CA PHE A 25 5.37 -1.93 14.26
C PHE A 25 5.86 -0.51 13.91
N ARG A 26 5.67 -0.07 12.66
CA ARG A 26 5.98 1.30 12.26
C ARG A 26 4.96 2.30 12.79
N ALA A 27 3.68 1.91 12.83
CA ALA A 27 2.63 2.72 13.44
C ALA A 27 2.87 2.89 14.94
N GLU A 28 3.34 1.86 15.63
CA GLU A 28 3.74 1.95 17.04
C GLU A 28 4.88 2.96 17.24
N GLN A 29 5.87 2.99 16.34
CA GLN A 29 6.95 3.98 16.37
C GLN A 29 6.45 5.41 16.17
N CYS A 30 5.50 5.65 15.26
CA CYS A 30 4.85 6.95 15.11
C CYS A 30 4.01 7.33 16.35
N ALA A 31 3.26 6.37 16.91
CA ALA A 31 2.36 6.58 18.03
C ALA A 31 3.08 7.04 19.31
N LYS A 32 4.38 6.75 19.47
CA LYS A 32 5.23 7.27 20.56
C LYS A 32 5.29 8.80 20.61
N PHE A 33 4.91 9.48 19.53
CA PHE A 33 4.92 10.94 19.42
C PHE A 33 3.53 11.57 19.52
N ASN A 34 2.46 10.78 19.76
CA ASN A 34 1.09 11.29 19.86
C ASN A 34 0.90 12.36 20.93
N ASP A 35 1.64 12.22 22.05
CA ASP A 35 1.59 13.16 23.16
C ASP A 35 2.56 14.35 23.04
N LYS A 36 3.38 14.40 21.98
CA LYS A 36 4.36 15.48 21.80
C LYS A 36 3.77 16.64 20.98
N PRO A 37 3.84 17.89 21.47
CA PRO A 37 3.48 19.05 20.66
C PRO A 37 4.51 19.25 19.55
N LEU A 38 4.04 19.69 18.37
CA LEU A 38 4.94 20.02 17.27
C LEU A 38 5.48 21.44 17.47
N GLU A 39 6.75 21.57 17.83
CA GLU A 39 7.38 22.89 17.98
C GLU A 39 7.41 23.64 16.64
N GLY A 40 7.00 24.91 16.63
CA GLY A 40 7.08 25.80 15.47
C GLY A 40 5.85 25.82 14.55
N ASN A 41 4.90 24.88 14.66
CA ASN A 41 3.64 24.94 13.91
C ASN A 41 2.47 25.36 14.83
N LYS A 42 2.07 26.63 14.75
CA LYS A 42 0.96 27.19 15.55
C LYS A 42 -0.38 26.47 15.32
N SER A 43 -0.56 25.78 14.18
CA SER A 43 -1.77 25.02 13.84
C SER A 43 -1.86 23.66 14.54
N LEU A 44 -0.73 23.12 15.04
CA LEU A 44 -0.67 21.83 15.75
C LEU A 44 -0.08 21.96 17.15
N THR A 45 -0.68 22.87 17.90
CA THR A 45 -0.55 22.97 19.36
C THR A 45 -1.27 21.84 20.10
N ARG A 46 -1.88 20.88 19.39
CA ARG A 46 -2.67 19.78 19.95
C ARG A 46 -2.00 18.43 19.68
N ARG A 47 -2.15 17.53 20.65
CA ARG A 47 -1.87 16.09 20.52
C ARG A 47 -2.54 15.57 19.25
N ALA A 48 -1.80 14.82 18.44
CA ALA A 48 -2.27 14.28 17.17
C ALA A 48 -2.02 12.78 17.13
N SER A 49 -2.92 12.04 16.48
CA SER A 49 -2.70 10.63 16.19
C SER A 49 -1.80 10.54 14.95
N TRP A 50 -0.58 10.05 15.12
CA TRP A 50 0.40 9.93 14.03
C TRP A 50 0.31 8.56 13.35
N LYS A 51 0.23 8.58 12.02
CA LYS A 51 0.28 7.38 11.17
C LYS A 51 1.58 7.33 10.36
N PRO A 52 2.10 6.15 10.01
CA PRO A 52 3.24 6.04 9.11
C PRO A 52 2.99 6.72 7.76
N HIS A 53 3.92 7.57 7.35
CA HIS A 53 3.96 8.10 5.99
C HIS A 53 4.98 7.29 5.19
N LEU A 54 4.49 6.27 4.48
CA LEU A 54 5.31 5.35 3.70
C LEU A 54 5.50 5.83 2.28
N CYS A 55 6.70 5.59 1.73
CA CYS A 55 6.94 5.66 0.29
C CYS A 55 6.26 4.46 -0.39
N SER A 56 4.95 4.59 -0.62
CA SER A 56 4.22 3.74 -1.56
C SER A 56 4.64 4.06 -2.99
N THR A 57 4.36 3.19 -3.95
CA THR A 57 4.53 3.50 -5.39
C THR A 57 3.80 4.80 -5.78
N VAL A 58 2.75 5.13 -5.02
CA VAL A 58 1.99 6.38 -5.03
C VAL A 58 2.81 7.62 -4.67
N TYR A 59 3.62 7.54 -3.61
CA TYR A 59 4.38 8.66 -3.04
C TYR A 59 5.87 8.59 -3.38
N ARG A 60 6.21 8.02 -4.54
CA ARG A 60 7.59 7.78 -5.03
C ARG A 60 8.55 8.97 -4.89
N PHE A 61 8.03 10.20 -4.84
CA PHE A 61 8.81 11.42 -4.76
C PHE A 61 8.81 12.11 -3.38
N VAL A 62 8.08 11.58 -2.39
CA VAL A 62 7.81 12.28 -1.12
C VAL A 62 8.66 11.74 0.04
N ALA A 63 9.13 10.49 -0.03
CA ALA A 63 10.04 9.91 0.96
C ALA A 63 11.16 9.11 0.27
N PRO A 64 12.31 9.74 -0.06
CA PRO A 64 13.40 9.06 -0.77
C PRO A 64 14.02 7.94 0.07
N ASN A 65 14.02 8.07 1.40
CA ASN A 65 14.48 7.02 2.30
C ASN A 65 13.31 6.26 2.94
N LYS A 66 13.05 5.05 2.43
CA LYS A 66 12.04 4.11 2.96
C LYS A 66 12.27 3.68 4.41
N CYS A 67 13.44 3.95 4.98
CA CYS A 67 13.79 3.57 6.34
C CYS A 67 13.90 4.74 7.31
N GLU A 68 13.49 5.93 6.89
CA GLU A 68 13.25 7.07 7.78
C GLU A 68 11.92 6.90 8.54
N LEU A 69 11.81 7.48 9.75
CA LEU A 69 10.54 7.53 10.47
C LEU A 69 9.79 8.81 10.12
N SER A 70 9.09 8.78 8.99
CA SER A 70 8.18 9.84 8.56
C SER A 70 6.75 9.48 8.92
N CYS A 71 6.02 10.42 9.53
CA CYS A 71 4.65 10.22 9.99
C CYS A 71 3.75 11.38 9.57
N ILE A 72 2.47 11.10 9.35
CA ILE A 72 1.42 12.07 9.01
C ILE A 72 0.40 12.13 10.16
N PRO A 73 -0.03 13.32 10.61
CA PRO A 73 -1.10 13.41 11.59
C PRO A 73 -2.45 13.07 10.92
N GLU A 74 -3.31 12.36 11.63
CA GLU A 74 -4.67 12.08 11.16
C GLU A 74 -5.42 13.38 10.81
N GLY A 75 -5.95 13.43 9.58
CA GLY A 75 -6.75 14.57 9.09
C GLY A 75 -5.93 15.71 8.50
N GLU A 76 -4.60 15.62 8.51
CA GLU A 76 -3.70 16.66 7.99
C GLU A 76 -2.96 16.19 6.72
N ASN A 77 -2.50 17.14 5.91
CA ASN A 77 -1.87 16.87 4.60
C ASN A 77 -0.35 17.14 4.57
N PHE A 78 0.32 17.13 5.72
CA PHE A 78 1.76 17.28 5.80
C PHE A 78 2.36 16.12 6.59
N TYR A 79 3.60 15.75 6.27
CA TYR A 79 4.35 14.75 7.03
C TYR A 79 5.44 15.42 7.87
N TYR A 80 5.85 14.74 8.93
CA TYR A 80 6.96 15.13 9.79
C TYR A 80 7.92 13.97 10.00
N LYS A 81 9.22 14.27 9.94
CA LYS A 81 10.29 13.31 10.20
C LYS A 81 10.61 13.29 11.69
N TRP A 82 10.27 12.20 12.36
CA TRP A 82 10.51 12.01 13.79
C TRP A 82 11.88 11.39 14.12
N ALA A 83 12.47 10.63 13.18
CA ALA A 83 13.80 10.07 13.33
C ALA A 83 14.46 9.79 11.98
N ASP A 84 15.80 9.85 11.93
CA ASP A 84 16.59 9.53 10.72
C ASP A 84 16.44 8.08 10.26
N LYS A 85 16.18 7.17 11.20
CA LYS A 85 15.96 5.76 10.91
C LYS A 85 14.90 5.16 11.83
N VAL A 86 14.11 4.24 11.28
CA VAL A 86 13.28 3.32 12.06
C VAL A 86 14.14 2.27 12.76
N ILE A 87 13.53 1.55 13.71
CA ILE A 87 14.16 0.40 14.38
C ILE A 87 14.43 -0.70 13.35
N ASP A 88 15.61 -1.33 13.43
CA ASP A 88 15.99 -2.43 12.53
C ASP A 88 14.96 -3.57 12.59
N GLY A 89 14.60 -4.14 11.43
CA GLY A 89 13.54 -5.12 11.29
C GLY A 89 12.16 -4.52 10.94
N THR A 90 11.99 -3.20 11.01
CA THR A 90 10.75 -2.55 10.55
C THR A 90 10.60 -2.70 9.03
N LYS A 91 9.40 -3.07 8.54
CA LYS A 91 9.11 -3.14 7.10
C LYS A 91 9.35 -1.80 6.40
N CYS A 92 9.96 -1.84 5.23
CA CYS A 92 10.32 -0.65 4.46
C CYS A 92 9.11 0.10 3.88
N ASP A 93 8.11 -0.63 3.40
CA ASP A 93 6.90 -0.08 2.81
C ASP A 93 5.69 -1.00 3.12
N ALA A 94 4.51 -0.62 2.63
CA ALA A 94 3.26 -1.27 3.00
C ALA A 94 3.06 -2.64 2.30
N LEU A 95 3.70 -2.83 1.15
CA LEU A 95 3.50 -4.03 0.33
C LEU A 95 4.66 -5.00 0.46
N SER A 96 5.89 -4.53 0.46
CA SER A 96 7.08 -5.38 0.52
C SER A 96 7.28 -5.96 1.92
N ASN A 97 7.89 -7.14 1.97
CA ASN A 97 8.38 -7.72 3.22
C ASN A 97 9.80 -7.29 3.55
N ASP A 98 10.44 -6.49 2.68
CA ASP A 98 11.76 -5.94 2.91
C ASP A 98 11.80 -5.14 4.22
N ILE A 99 12.96 -5.19 4.88
CA ILE A 99 13.13 -4.60 6.21
C ILE A 99 14.27 -3.59 6.24
N CYS A 100 14.13 -2.63 7.14
CA CYS A 100 15.14 -1.63 7.39
C CYS A 100 16.25 -2.16 8.29
N VAL A 101 17.50 -1.93 7.89
CA VAL A 101 18.70 -2.25 8.68
C VAL A 101 19.71 -1.11 8.53
N GLU A 102 20.10 -0.48 9.64
CA GLU A 102 20.97 0.70 9.67
C GLU A 102 20.48 1.84 8.76
N GLY A 103 19.17 1.97 8.56
CA GLY A 103 18.58 3.01 7.70
C GLY A 103 18.57 2.68 6.21
N TYR A 104 18.93 1.45 5.83
CA TYR A 104 18.83 0.94 4.45
C TYR A 104 17.73 -0.11 4.34
N CYS A 105 16.98 -0.08 3.23
CA CYS A 105 15.99 -1.11 2.95
C CYS A 105 16.67 -2.34 2.33
N LEU A 106 16.65 -3.47 3.03
CA LEU A 106 17.27 -4.71 2.59
C LEU A 106 16.20 -5.77 2.23
N PRO A 107 16.44 -6.56 1.17
CA PRO A 107 15.50 -7.56 0.73
C PRO A 107 15.36 -8.70 1.74
N LEU A 108 14.11 -9.05 2.05
CA LEU A 108 13.78 -10.15 2.95
C LEU A 108 13.07 -11.27 2.17
N GLY A 109 13.58 -12.50 2.31
CA GLY A 109 12.89 -13.65 1.73
C GLY A 109 11.52 -13.85 2.38
N CYS A 110 10.59 -14.52 1.67
CA CYS A 110 9.26 -14.82 2.20
C CYS A 110 9.25 -15.74 3.42
N ASN A 111 10.39 -16.36 3.73
CA ASN A 111 10.67 -17.13 4.94
C ASN A 111 11.21 -16.26 6.09
N ASN A 112 11.09 -14.94 5.99
CA ASN A 112 11.58 -13.95 6.96
C ASN A 112 13.11 -13.95 7.18
N MET A 113 13.89 -14.44 6.21
CA MET A 113 15.36 -14.51 6.31
C MET A 113 16.06 -13.51 5.39
N LEU A 114 16.94 -12.68 5.96
CA LEU A 114 17.81 -11.77 5.21
C LEU A 114 18.79 -12.56 4.33
N GLY A 115 18.89 -12.17 3.06
CA GLY A 115 19.74 -12.83 2.08
C GLY A 115 19.20 -14.16 1.54
N SER A 116 18.00 -14.58 1.95
CA SER A 116 17.30 -15.67 1.30
C SER A 116 16.75 -15.22 -0.06
N SER A 117 16.86 -16.08 -1.06
CA SER A 117 16.25 -15.86 -2.38
C SER A 117 14.78 -16.30 -2.44
N ALA A 118 14.22 -16.79 -1.33
CA ALA A 118 12.87 -17.33 -1.28
C ALA A 118 11.82 -16.25 -1.60
N LYS A 119 10.88 -16.56 -2.49
CA LYS A 119 9.84 -15.61 -2.92
C LYS A 119 8.46 -16.23 -2.84
N GLU A 120 7.47 -15.40 -2.51
CA GLU A 120 6.07 -15.80 -2.62
C GLU A 120 5.71 -15.98 -4.09
N ASP A 121 4.94 -17.03 -4.38
CA ASP A 121 4.26 -17.19 -5.65
C ASP A 121 2.99 -16.30 -5.73
N LYS A 122 2.28 -16.37 -6.85
CA LYS A 122 1.02 -15.64 -7.07
C LYS A 122 -0.10 -16.02 -6.08
N CYS A 123 0.01 -17.18 -5.45
CA CYS A 123 -0.91 -17.71 -4.44
C CYS A 123 -0.48 -17.34 -3.01
N ARG A 124 0.58 -16.54 -2.85
CA ARG A 124 1.17 -16.13 -1.57
C ARG A 124 1.80 -17.28 -0.78
N VAL A 125 2.19 -18.36 -1.47
CA VAL A 125 2.94 -19.47 -0.87
C VAL A 125 4.43 -19.20 -1.05
N CYS A 126 5.19 -19.24 0.03
CA CYS A 126 6.64 -19.05 0.00
C CYS A 126 7.33 -20.22 -0.72
N ASP A 127 8.14 -19.91 -1.73
CA ASP A 127 8.72 -20.87 -2.70
C ASP A 127 7.68 -21.81 -3.33
N GLY A 128 6.45 -21.33 -3.46
CA GLY A 128 5.39 -22.05 -4.16
C GLY A 128 5.58 -22.04 -5.69
N ASP A 129 4.89 -22.96 -6.35
CA ASP A 129 4.90 -23.12 -7.80
C ASP A 129 3.67 -22.48 -8.48
N GLY A 130 2.80 -21.82 -7.71
CA GLY A 130 1.57 -21.19 -8.18
C GLY A 130 0.44 -22.16 -8.49
N SER A 131 0.51 -23.43 -8.07
CA SER A 131 -0.51 -24.45 -8.33
C SER A 131 -1.69 -24.45 -7.35
N THR A 132 -1.55 -23.80 -6.20
CA THR A 132 -2.55 -23.79 -5.11
C THR A 132 -3.71 -22.83 -5.34
N CYS A 133 -3.65 -22.00 -6.39
CA CYS A 133 -4.69 -21.05 -6.75
C CYS A 133 -4.87 -20.95 -8.28
N LYS A 134 -6.02 -20.45 -8.71
CA LYS A 134 -6.33 -20.19 -10.13
C LYS A 134 -6.25 -18.70 -10.41
N THR A 135 -5.61 -18.35 -11.52
CA THR A 135 -5.54 -16.96 -11.99
C THR A 135 -6.82 -16.61 -12.76
N LEU A 136 -7.43 -15.48 -12.42
CA LEU A 136 -8.54 -14.89 -13.14
C LEU A 136 -8.08 -13.59 -13.79
N GLU A 137 -8.23 -13.50 -15.10
CA GLU A 137 -7.92 -12.31 -15.89
C GLU A 137 -9.12 -11.97 -16.78
N GLY A 138 -9.35 -10.68 -16.99
CA GLY A 138 -10.47 -10.20 -17.79
C GLY A 138 -10.33 -8.72 -18.13
N PHE A 139 -11.17 -8.27 -19.03
CA PHE A 139 -11.29 -6.86 -19.41
C PHE A 139 -12.75 -6.44 -19.31
N PHE A 140 -12.95 -5.17 -18.99
CA PHE A 140 -14.25 -4.52 -19.02
C PHE A 140 -14.15 -3.36 -19.99
N ASP A 141 -14.93 -3.40 -21.08
CA ASP A 141 -14.89 -2.44 -22.18
C ASP A 141 -16.29 -1.99 -22.64
N GLU A 142 -17.26 -2.02 -21.73
CA GLU A 142 -18.64 -1.65 -22.02
C GLU A 142 -18.74 -0.15 -22.38
N SER A 143 -19.27 0.13 -23.57
CA SER A 143 -19.21 1.47 -24.18
C SER A 143 -20.47 2.31 -23.97
N GLN A 144 -21.57 1.69 -23.52
CA GLN A 144 -22.91 2.28 -23.38
C GLN A 144 -23.41 2.19 -21.93
N LEU A 145 -22.60 2.65 -20.99
CA LEU A 145 -23.00 2.76 -19.59
C LEU A 145 -23.72 4.09 -19.34
N GLU A 146 -24.88 4.02 -18.71
CA GLU A 146 -25.58 5.21 -18.20
C GLU A 146 -24.74 5.88 -17.09
N PRO A 147 -24.93 7.18 -16.82
CA PRO A 147 -24.27 7.85 -15.71
C PRO A 147 -24.59 7.15 -14.37
N GLY A 148 -23.56 6.78 -13.61
CA GLY A 148 -23.75 6.05 -12.37
C GLY A 148 -22.54 5.22 -11.96
N TYR A 149 -22.74 4.34 -10.98
CA TYR A 149 -21.74 3.37 -10.53
C TYR A 149 -22.13 1.99 -11.05
N HIS A 150 -21.18 1.31 -11.69
CA HIS A 150 -21.40 0.01 -12.32
C HIS A 150 -20.42 -1.01 -11.77
N ASP A 151 -20.95 -2.15 -11.34
CA ASP A 151 -20.14 -3.25 -10.82
C ASP A 151 -19.39 -3.92 -11.96
N ILE A 152 -18.09 -4.16 -11.76
CA ILE A 152 -17.27 -4.88 -12.72
C ILE A 152 -17.08 -6.33 -12.26
N ILE A 153 -16.55 -6.50 -11.06
CA ILE A 153 -16.23 -7.81 -10.50
C ILE A 153 -16.20 -7.74 -8.97
N THR A 154 -16.62 -8.83 -8.32
CA THR A 154 -16.45 -9.02 -6.88
C THR A 154 -15.39 -10.07 -6.62
N PHE A 155 -14.32 -9.68 -5.93
CA PHE A 155 -13.27 -10.60 -5.51
C PHE A 155 -13.75 -11.38 -4.28
N PRO A 156 -13.62 -12.73 -4.29
CA PRO A 156 -14.00 -13.54 -3.15
C PRO A 156 -12.93 -13.49 -2.03
N PRO A 157 -13.30 -13.82 -0.78
CA PRO A 157 -12.34 -14.04 0.30
C PRO A 157 -11.25 -15.04 -0.13
N GLY A 158 -10.00 -14.76 0.23
CA GLY A 158 -8.84 -15.53 -0.20
C GLY A 158 -8.22 -15.06 -1.52
N ALA A 159 -8.80 -14.09 -2.23
CA ALA A 159 -8.18 -13.55 -3.45
C ALA A 159 -6.83 -12.86 -3.14
N THR A 160 -5.82 -13.20 -3.94
CA THR A 160 -4.44 -12.71 -3.83
C THR A 160 -3.98 -12.10 -5.14
N SER A 161 -2.86 -11.36 -5.12
CA SER A 161 -2.22 -10.79 -6.30
C SER A 161 -3.18 -9.98 -7.18
N ILE A 162 -4.01 -9.16 -6.53
CA ILE A 162 -5.07 -8.37 -7.16
C ILE A 162 -4.44 -7.18 -7.88
N LEU A 163 -4.75 -7.03 -9.16
CA LEU A 163 -4.39 -5.88 -9.97
C LEU A 163 -5.58 -5.46 -10.84
N VAL A 164 -6.05 -4.23 -10.65
CA VAL A 164 -7.04 -3.59 -11.52
C VAL A 164 -6.41 -2.32 -12.06
N LYS A 165 -6.41 -2.14 -13.38
CA LYS A 165 -5.85 -0.94 -14.00
C LYS A 165 -6.68 -0.50 -15.19
N GLU A 166 -6.83 0.79 -15.32
CA GLU A 166 -7.39 1.39 -16.52
C GLU A 166 -6.36 1.30 -17.67
N ARG A 167 -6.72 0.61 -18.76
CA ARG A 167 -5.82 0.42 -19.91
C ARG A 167 -5.83 1.58 -20.89
N LYS A 168 -6.96 2.27 -21.00
CA LYS A 168 -7.16 3.40 -21.90
C LYS A 168 -7.82 4.52 -21.11
N PRO A 169 -7.36 5.77 -21.29
CA PRO A 169 -8.05 6.93 -20.74
C PRO A 169 -9.52 6.90 -21.13
N THR A 170 -10.42 7.00 -20.18
CA THR A 170 -11.72 7.56 -20.50
C THR A 170 -11.57 9.07 -20.66
N ASN A 171 -12.26 9.63 -21.65
CA ASN A 171 -12.03 10.98 -22.16
C ASN A 171 -12.57 12.10 -21.25
N ASN A 172 -12.74 11.86 -19.94
CA ASN A 172 -13.26 12.85 -19.01
C ASN A 172 -12.34 12.98 -17.79
N TYR A 173 -11.82 14.18 -17.59
CA TYR A 173 -11.04 14.62 -16.42
C TYR A 173 -11.71 14.29 -15.06
N LEU A 174 -13.03 14.05 -15.08
CA LEU A 174 -13.89 13.71 -13.94
C LEU A 174 -14.55 12.32 -14.03
N GLY A 175 -14.51 11.67 -15.21
CA GLY A 175 -15.62 10.85 -15.70
C GLY A 175 -15.56 9.36 -15.47
N THR A 176 -14.41 8.79 -15.08
CA THR A 176 -14.40 7.47 -14.45
C THR A 176 -13.51 7.42 -13.23
N GLY A 177 -13.97 6.66 -12.24
CA GLY A 177 -13.28 6.43 -10.97
C GLY A 177 -13.33 4.95 -10.64
N LEU A 178 -12.18 4.28 -10.51
CA LEU A 178 -12.08 2.94 -9.95
C LEU A 178 -12.38 3.02 -8.46
N SER A 179 -13.49 2.42 -8.06
CA SER A 179 -14.01 2.45 -6.70
C SER A 179 -14.02 1.05 -6.13
N LEU A 180 -13.85 0.94 -4.81
CA LEU A 180 -13.97 -0.32 -4.07
C LEU A 180 -15.10 -0.17 -3.07
N ARG A 181 -15.96 -1.19 -2.99
CA ARG A 181 -17.04 -1.26 -2.00
C ARG A 181 -17.18 -2.65 -1.40
N ASN A 182 -17.78 -2.72 -0.23
CA ASN A 182 -18.17 -3.99 0.38
C ASN A 182 -19.55 -4.47 -0.14
N GLU A 183 -19.97 -5.64 0.32
CA GLU A 183 -21.27 -6.22 -0.02
C GLU A 183 -22.46 -5.41 0.49
N SER A 184 -22.30 -4.63 1.56
CA SER A 184 -23.35 -3.75 2.07
C SER A 184 -23.49 -2.44 1.29
N GLY A 185 -22.70 -2.24 0.22
CA GLY A 185 -22.72 -1.05 -0.63
C GLY A 185 -21.94 0.14 -0.08
N GLN A 186 -21.22 -0.02 1.04
CA GLN A 186 -20.36 1.02 1.59
C GLN A 186 -19.05 1.08 0.79
N TYR A 187 -18.72 2.28 0.31
CA TYR A 187 -17.48 2.52 -0.42
C TYR A 187 -16.30 2.67 0.53
N PHE A 188 -15.23 1.96 0.21
CA PHE A 188 -13.90 2.13 0.81
C PHE A 188 -13.09 3.23 0.11
N LEU A 189 -13.29 3.37 -1.20
CA LEU A 189 -12.56 4.29 -2.05
C LEU A 189 -13.47 4.82 -3.16
N ASN A 190 -13.31 6.10 -3.51
CA ASN A 190 -13.95 6.78 -4.62
C ASN A 190 -15.49 6.75 -4.60
N GLY A 191 -16.08 6.72 -3.40
CA GLY A 191 -17.53 6.81 -3.20
C GLY A 191 -18.09 8.23 -3.22
N ASN A 192 -19.43 8.36 -3.18
CA ASN A 192 -20.14 9.64 -2.98
C ASN A 192 -19.78 10.74 -3.99
N TRP A 193 -19.49 10.36 -5.24
CA TRP A 193 -19.11 11.29 -6.33
C TRP A 193 -17.80 12.05 -6.08
N LYS A 194 -16.95 11.55 -5.17
CA LYS A 194 -15.63 12.10 -4.88
C LYS A 194 -14.55 11.21 -5.45
N ILE A 195 -13.37 11.77 -5.68
CA ILE A 195 -12.17 11.02 -6.03
C ILE A 195 -11.17 11.25 -4.92
N ASP A 196 -10.75 10.17 -4.28
CA ASP A 196 -9.73 10.19 -3.25
C ASP A 196 -8.36 10.52 -3.85
N PHE A 197 -7.48 11.04 -3.01
CA PHE A 197 -6.08 11.15 -3.40
C PHE A 197 -5.45 9.75 -3.47
N PRO A 198 -4.43 9.58 -4.32
CA PRO A 198 -3.61 8.38 -4.28
C PRO A 198 -3.15 8.08 -2.85
N GLN A 199 -3.31 6.83 -2.40
CA GLN A 199 -3.01 6.42 -1.02
C GLN A 199 -2.87 4.89 -0.89
N SER A 200 -2.34 4.45 0.26
CA SER A 200 -2.47 3.07 0.74
C SER A 200 -3.59 3.00 1.77
N VAL A 201 -4.52 2.06 1.63
CA VAL A 201 -5.70 1.91 2.49
C VAL A 201 -5.91 0.45 2.86
N ASP A 202 -6.23 0.18 4.12
CA ASP A 202 -6.53 -1.17 4.59
C ASP A 202 -8.00 -1.51 4.31
N ILE A 203 -8.22 -2.53 3.48
CA ILE A 203 -9.54 -2.98 3.03
C ILE A 203 -9.59 -4.50 3.15
N ALA A 204 -10.66 -5.01 3.77
CA ALA A 204 -10.89 -6.45 3.93
C ALA A 204 -9.65 -7.19 4.48
N GLY A 205 -8.92 -6.58 5.42
CA GLY A 205 -7.77 -7.20 6.09
C GLY A 205 -6.47 -7.25 5.28
N THR A 206 -6.35 -6.53 4.17
CA THR A 206 -5.09 -6.31 3.44
C THR A 206 -4.96 -4.85 3.02
N THR A 207 -3.74 -4.38 2.78
CA THR A 207 -3.51 -3.06 2.20
C THR A 207 -3.73 -3.08 0.69
N PHE A 208 -4.55 -2.16 0.21
CA PHE A 208 -4.69 -1.78 -1.19
C PHE A 208 -3.91 -0.49 -1.45
N GLU A 209 -3.14 -0.47 -2.54
CA GLU A 209 -2.55 0.75 -3.07
C GLU A 209 -3.41 1.27 -4.22
N TYR A 210 -3.85 2.50 -4.09
CA TYR A 210 -4.58 3.23 -5.11
C TYR A 210 -3.70 4.32 -5.71
N GLU A 211 -3.42 4.20 -6.99
CA GLU A 211 -2.70 5.18 -7.78
C GLU A 211 -3.64 5.90 -8.75
N ARG A 212 -3.39 7.20 -8.92
CA ARG A 212 -4.00 8.02 -9.95
C ARG A 212 -2.95 8.92 -10.59
N ILE A 213 -2.52 8.56 -11.80
CA ILE A 213 -1.46 9.27 -12.52
C ILE A 213 -2.10 10.21 -13.54
N LYS A 214 -1.91 11.52 -13.36
CA LYS A 214 -2.39 12.53 -14.32
C LYS A 214 -1.40 12.67 -15.48
N ASN A 215 -1.92 12.64 -16.70
CA ASN A 215 -1.20 12.96 -17.92
C ASN A 215 -2.03 13.98 -18.74
N GLY A 216 -1.75 15.27 -18.53
CA GLY A 216 -2.54 16.35 -19.13
C GLY A 216 -3.98 16.36 -18.59
N ARG A 217 -4.97 16.24 -19.50
CA ARG A 217 -6.41 16.20 -19.16
C ARG A 217 -6.93 14.81 -18.80
N VAL A 218 -6.06 13.82 -18.86
CA VAL A 218 -6.37 12.41 -18.60
C VAL A 218 -5.77 12.00 -17.25
N ALA A 219 -6.43 11.09 -16.56
CA ALA A 219 -5.85 10.36 -15.45
C ALA A 219 -5.94 8.84 -15.71
N PHE A 220 -4.95 8.08 -15.24
CA PHE A 220 -4.98 6.63 -15.21
C PHE A 220 -5.08 6.18 -13.77
N GLU A 221 -6.01 5.27 -13.49
CA GLU A 221 -6.18 4.70 -12.17
C GLU A 221 -5.73 3.25 -12.12
N SER A 222 -5.10 2.88 -11.01
CA SER A 222 -4.80 1.48 -10.72
C SER A 222 -4.95 1.17 -9.24
N LEU A 223 -5.40 -0.05 -8.98
CA LEU A 223 -5.54 -0.65 -7.66
C LEU A 223 -4.70 -1.92 -7.62
N TYR A 224 -3.89 -2.04 -6.58
CA TYR A 224 -3.08 -3.22 -6.34
C TYR A 224 -3.23 -3.68 -4.89
N ALA A 225 -3.34 -4.98 -4.68
CA ALA A 225 -3.24 -5.58 -3.35
C ALA A 225 -2.60 -6.96 -3.43
N LYS A 226 -1.74 -7.28 -2.45
CA LYS A 226 -1.17 -8.61 -2.31
C LYS A 226 -2.20 -9.65 -1.85
N GLY A 227 -3.11 -9.25 -0.95
CA GLY A 227 -4.04 -10.17 -0.30
C GLY A 227 -3.34 -11.14 0.66
N PRO A 228 -4.07 -12.15 1.17
CA PRO A 228 -5.47 -12.45 0.85
C PRO A 228 -6.46 -11.45 1.44
N ILE A 229 -7.53 -11.14 0.71
CA ILE A 229 -8.68 -10.42 1.30
C ILE A 229 -9.49 -11.36 2.21
N LYS A 230 -9.97 -10.86 3.34
CA LYS A 230 -10.76 -11.61 4.34
C LYS A 230 -12.26 -11.56 4.07
N GLU A 231 -12.70 -10.57 3.32
CA GLU A 231 -14.11 -10.29 3.00
C GLU A 231 -14.26 -10.00 1.50
N PRO A 232 -15.44 -10.16 0.92
CA PRO A 232 -15.68 -9.85 -0.49
C PRO A 232 -15.53 -8.35 -0.76
N VAL A 233 -14.86 -8.01 -1.87
CA VAL A 233 -14.65 -6.62 -2.30
C VAL A 233 -15.07 -6.46 -3.76
N THR A 234 -15.99 -5.55 -4.02
CA THR A 234 -16.48 -5.25 -5.37
C THR A 234 -15.72 -4.08 -5.97
N VAL A 235 -15.17 -4.30 -7.17
CA VAL A 235 -14.64 -3.26 -8.05
C VAL A 235 -15.79 -2.63 -8.81
N VAL A 236 -15.86 -1.32 -8.74
CA VAL A 236 -16.94 -0.52 -9.33
C VAL A 236 -16.31 0.56 -10.19
N VAL A 237 -16.85 0.77 -11.38
CA VAL A 237 -16.50 1.92 -12.21
C VAL A 237 -17.58 2.97 -12.11
N ARG A 238 -17.19 4.20 -11.76
CA ARG A 238 -18.06 5.36 -11.91
C ARG A 238 -18.07 5.81 -13.36
N VAL A 239 -19.20 6.21 -13.89
CA VAL A 239 -19.37 6.84 -15.21
C VAL A 239 -20.10 8.17 -15.01
N ILE A 240 -19.52 9.26 -15.52
CA ILE A 240 -20.17 10.58 -15.58
C ILE A 240 -20.60 10.86 -17.01
N LEU A 241 -21.71 11.59 -17.17
CA LEU A 241 -22.23 12.09 -18.46
C LEU A 241 -21.08 12.54 -19.39
N ARG A 242 -21.16 12.08 -20.65
CA ARG A 242 -20.28 12.49 -21.74
C ARG A 242 -20.62 13.90 -22.19
#